data_AF-A0A0K1EK54-F1
#
_entry.id   AF-A0A0K1EK54-F1
#
_cell.length_a   1.000
_cell.length_b   1.000
_cell.length_c   1.000
_cell.angle_alpha   90.00
_cell.angle_beta   90.00
_cell.angle_gamma   90.00
#
_symmetry.space_group_name_H-M   'P 1'
#
loop_
_entity.id
_entity.type
_entity.pdbx_description
1 polymer ?
#
loop_
_entity_poly.entity_id
_entity_poly.type
_entity_poly.pdbx_seq_one_letter_code
_entity_poly.pdbx_strand_id
1 'polypeptide(L)'
;MREASDTGEASDASWERIEGFLGQRAPEVLSALSQGASEEGLARLEAGIGATLPDELKASLRRHAGSSRALFESWELHTLEAIGSTWSMLRGFLDDGTFPSEGSPLVQVEGPLRQVWWSPGWIPIAGNGAGDHLCVDLDPAEGGTRGQVLVYLHDHEKRSVLFTGFGAFLRTLADGVTQGEIVAIEDGHGELFGIWPRAAFASLGQRGFDTTGWAIRPREEEPVVVAAKPAPEDDGRKLLDLLLRKGALVLVPGTDRKALATGLGKIVRRTTAPEERAAAACAWLEGRAGVDELFISDEEMAEVLKVW
;
A
#
# COMPACT_ATOMS: atom_id res chain seq x y z
N MET A 1 22.31 -17.12 2.30
CA MET A 1 22.13 -15.88 3.09
C MET A 1 22.45 -14.60 2.31
N ARG A 2 23.39 -14.60 1.34
CA ARG A 2 23.65 -13.43 0.46
C ARG A 2 22.57 -13.17 -0.62
N GLU A 3 21.98 -14.21 -1.21
CA GLU A 3 20.97 -14.04 -2.27
C GLU A 3 19.65 -13.45 -1.73
N ALA A 4 19.21 -13.86 -0.53
CA ALA A 4 17.98 -13.34 0.09
C ALA A 4 18.10 -11.87 0.55
N SER A 5 19.31 -11.39 0.88
CA SER A 5 19.51 -9.96 1.19
C SER A 5 19.53 -9.11 -0.09
N ASP A 6 20.14 -9.62 -1.17
CA ASP A 6 20.27 -8.93 -2.45
C ASP A 6 18.92 -8.79 -3.18
N THR A 7 18.05 -9.81 -3.07
CA THR A 7 16.69 -9.75 -3.61
C THR A 7 15.76 -8.82 -2.83
N GLY A 8 15.92 -8.75 -1.50
CA GLY A 8 15.22 -7.78 -0.65
C GLY A 8 15.58 -6.34 -0.99
N GLU A 9 16.88 -6.05 -1.09
CA GLU A 9 17.40 -4.72 -1.45
C GLU A 9 16.91 -4.26 -2.84
N ALA A 10 16.86 -5.17 -3.81
CA ALA A 10 16.36 -4.86 -5.15
C ALA A 10 14.84 -4.56 -5.20
N SER A 11 14.05 -5.25 -4.38
CA SER A 11 12.62 -4.97 -4.22
C SER A 11 12.39 -3.62 -3.55
N ASP A 12 13.14 -3.31 -2.48
CA ASP A 12 13.03 -2.02 -1.79
C ASP A 12 13.41 -0.85 -2.69
N ALA A 13 14.52 -0.95 -3.44
CA ALA A 13 14.94 0.09 -4.38
C ALA A 13 13.94 0.30 -5.54
N SER A 14 13.17 -0.73 -5.91
CA SER A 14 12.11 -0.59 -6.91
C SER A 14 10.90 0.13 -6.31
N TRP A 15 10.51 -0.22 -5.09
CA TRP A 15 9.43 0.45 -4.38
C TRP A 15 9.72 1.91 -4.07
N GLU A 16 10.93 2.28 -3.64
CA GLU A 16 11.29 3.68 -3.39
C GLU A 16 11.08 4.57 -4.62
N ARG A 17 11.39 4.05 -5.82
CA ARG A 17 11.16 4.76 -7.09
C ARG A 17 9.67 4.86 -7.41
N ILE A 18 8.92 3.80 -7.18
CA ILE A 18 7.46 3.78 -7.37
C ILE A 18 6.82 4.77 -6.39
N GLU A 19 7.08 4.68 -5.10
CA GLU A 19 6.58 5.60 -4.07
C GLU A 19 6.96 7.05 -4.36
N GLY A 20 8.19 7.31 -4.80
CA GLY A 20 8.64 8.64 -5.19
C GLY A 20 7.84 9.21 -6.36
N PHE A 21 7.54 8.39 -7.37
CA PHE A 21 6.64 8.75 -8.46
C PHE A 21 5.22 8.99 -7.94
N LEU A 22 4.66 8.08 -7.15
CA LEU A 22 3.31 8.20 -6.61
C LEU A 22 3.16 9.45 -5.75
N GLY A 23 4.12 9.75 -4.86
CA GLY A 23 4.07 10.94 -4.01
C GLY A 23 4.05 12.26 -4.80
N GLN A 24 4.69 12.29 -5.96
CA GLN A 24 4.71 13.46 -6.83
C GLN A 24 3.49 13.54 -7.76
N ARG A 25 2.99 12.38 -8.23
CA ARG A 25 2.14 12.30 -9.42
C ARG A 25 0.78 11.63 -9.19
N ALA A 26 0.65 10.85 -8.12
CA ALA A 26 -0.56 10.12 -7.75
C ALA A 26 -0.62 9.89 -6.22
N PRO A 27 -0.62 10.95 -5.39
CA PRO A 27 -0.58 10.83 -3.93
C PRO A 27 -1.78 10.05 -3.37
N GLU A 28 -2.90 10.04 -4.07
CA GLU A 28 -4.08 9.25 -3.77
C GLU A 28 -3.77 7.75 -3.85
N VAL A 29 -3.01 7.31 -4.86
CA VAL A 29 -2.56 5.90 -4.98
C VAL A 29 -1.56 5.58 -3.88
N LEU A 30 -0.60 6.46 -3.60
CA LEU A 30 0.33 6.26 -2.48
C LEU A 30 -0.40 6.07 -1.15
N SER A 31 -1.40 6.92 -0.88
CA SER A 31 -2.18 6.87 0.36
C SER A 31 -3.06 5.62 0.49
N ALA A 32 -3.34 4.95 -0.62
CA ALA A 32 -4.14 3.74 -0.66
C ALA A 32 -3.30 2.47 -0.51
N LEU A 33 -1.96 2.57 -0.53
CA LEU A 33 -1.09 1.43 -0.22
C LEU A 33 -1.24 1.05 1.25
N SER A 34 -1.45 -0.23 1.49
CA SER A 34 -1.59 -0.77 2.84
C SER A 34 -0.23 -0.88 3.52
N GLN A 35 -0.26 -0.90 4.85
CA GLN A 35 0.92 -1.19 5.64
C GLN A 35 1.48 -2.58 5.28
N GLY A 36 2.80 -2.71 5.40
CA GLY A 36 3.52 -3.96 5.24
C GLY A 36 3.04 -5.11 6.15
N ALA A 37 3.19 -6.33 5.64
CA ALA A 37 2.89 -7.57 6.32
C ALA A 37 3.84 -7.85 7.48
N SER A 38 3.32 -8.44 8.57
CA SER A 38 4.14 -9.04 9.62
C SER A 38 4.63 -10.43 9.21
N GLU A 39 5.72 -10.90 9.82
CA GLU A 39 6.24 -12.25 9.59
C GLU A 39 5.21 -13.33 9.96
N GLU A 40 4.44 -13.13 11.03
CA GLU A 40 3.38 -14.05 11.43
C GLU A 40 2.25 -14.08 10.41
N GLY A 41 1.94 -12.93 9.78
CA GLY A 41 0.97 -12.85 8.69
C GLY A 41 1.42 -13.65 7.47
N LEU A 42 2.67 -13.45 7.05
CA LEU A 42 3.27 -14.18 5.94
C LEU A 42 3.32 -15.69 6.21
N ALA A 43 3.75 -16.08 7.41
CA ALA A 43 3.81 -17.49 7.81
C ALA A 43 2.42 -18.14 7.82
N ARG A 44 1.38 -17.43 8.28
CA ARG A 44 0.00 -17.92 8.22
C ARG A 44 -0.48 -18.11 6.78
N LEU A 45 -0.15 -17.16 5.90
CA LEU A 45 -0.51 -17.25 4.48
C LEU A 45 0.17 -18.45 3.80
N GLU A 46 1.49 -18.60 3.98
CA GLU A 46 2.26 -19.75 3.46
C GLU A 46 1.72 -21.08 3.99
N ALA A 47 1.38 -21.15 5.28
CA ALA A 47 0.78 -22.34 5.88
C ALA A 47 -0.61 -22.66 5.30
N GLY A 48 -1.44 -21.64 5.04
CA GLY A 48 -2.76 -21.81 4.43
C GLY A 48 -2.70 -22.27 2.98
N ILE A 49 -1.74 -21.76 2.21
CA ILE A 49 -1.48 -22.18 0.82
C ILE A 49 -0.80 -23.56 0.77
N GLY A 50 -0.01 -23.90 1.79
CA GLY A 50 0.81 -25.12 1.81
C GLY A 50 2.08 -25.00 0.97
N ALA A 51 2.54 -23.78 0.66
CA ALA A 51 3.75 -23.52 -0.10
C ALA A 51 4.44 -22.24 0.38
N THR A 52 5.77 -22.16 0.21
CA THR A 52 6.53 -20.95 0.51
C THR A 52 6.40 -19.93 -0.62
N LEU A 53 6.33 -18.65 -0.28
CA LEU A 53 6.33 -17.57 -1.25
C LEU A 53 7.77 -17.23 -1.69
N PRO A 54 7.99 -16.78 -2.94
CA PRO A 54 9.28 -16.27 -3.39
C PRO A 54 9.76 -15.11 -2.50
N ASP A 55 11.07 -14.99 -2.32
CA ASP A 55 11.65 -14.01 -1.42
C ASP A 55 11.36 -12.57 -1.88
N GLU A 56 11.37 -12.28 -3.19
CA GLU A 56 10.99 -10.94 -3.69
C GLU A 56 9.53 -10.59 -3.38
N LEU A 57 8.62 -11.57 -3.47
CA LEU A 57 7.21 -11.35 -3.15
C LEU A 57 7.05 -11.06 -1.65
N LYS A 58 7.70 -11.84 -0.78
CA LYS A 58 7.68 -11.58 0.67
C LYS A 58 8.27 -10.22 1.01
N ALA A 59 9.39 -9.84 0.39
CA ALA A 59 10.00 -8.51 0.57
C ALA A 59 9.02 -7.39 0.20
N SER A 60 8.34 -7.52 -0.94
CA SER A 60 7.31 -6.55 -1.33
C SER A 60 6.11 -6.52 -0.39
N LEU A 61 5.62 -7.67 0.06
CA LEU A 61 4.51 -7.75 0.99
C LEU A 61 4.88 -7.15 2.35
N ARG A 62 6.12 -7.29 2.82
CA ARG A 62 6.63 -6.61 4.02
C ARG A 62 6.64 -5.10 3.89
N ARG A 63 6.66 -4.56 2.67
CA ARG A 63 6.57 -3.12 2.43
C ARG A 63 5.13 -2.66 2.28
N HIS A 64 4.39 -3.27 1.37
CA HIS A 64 2.98 -3.02 1.12
C HIS A 64 2.22 -4.33 0.97
N ALA A 65 1.39 -4.65 1.97
CA ALA A 65 0.52 -5.82 1.93
C ALA A 65 -0.87 -5.42 1.40
N GLY A 66 -0.91 -4.97 0.16
CA GLY A 66 -2.14 -4.66 -0.58
C GLY A 66 -2.36 -3.17 -0.81
N SER A 67 -3.48 -2.85 -1.45
CA SER A 67 -3.94 -1.48 -1.69
C SER A 67 -5.47 -1.40 -1.67
N SER A 68 -6.04 -0.23 -1.38
CA SER A 68 -7.49 0.02 -1.44
C SER A 68 -7.95 0.64 -2.77
N ARG A 69 -7.03 0.69 -3.74
CA ARG A 69 -7.27 1.10 -5.13
C ARG A 69 -6.23 0.47 -6.04
N ALA A 70 -6.46 0.53 -7.35
CA ALA A 70 -5.51 0.06 -8.34
C ALA A 70 -4.14 0.77 -8.22
N LEU A 71 -3.05 0.00 -8.19
CA LEU A 71 -1.68 0.50 -8.24
C LEU A 71 -1.29 0.89 -9.67
N PHE A 72 -1.66 0.06 -10.64
CA PHE A 72 -1.40 0.29 -12.06
C PHE A 72 -2.51 -0.35 -12.89
N GLU A 73 -2.90 0.31 -13.97
CA GLU A 73 -4.08 -0.01 -14.76
C GLU A 73 -5.30 -0.22 -13.86
N SER A 74 -5.93 -1.40 -13.90
CA SER A 74 -7.00 -1.80 -13.00
C SER A 74 -6.54 -2.72 -11.86
N TRP A 75 -5.24 -2.97 -11.70
CA TRP A 75 -4.72 -3.97 -10.76
C TRP A 75 -4.56 -3.39 -9.35
N GLU A 76 -5.44 -3.79 -8.45
CA GLU A 76 -5.34 -3.57 -7.02
C GLU A 76 -4.48 -4.65 -6.38
N LEU A 77 -3.49 -4.28 -5.57
CA LEU A 77 -2.66 -5.23 -4.86
C LEU A 77 -3.48 -5.91 -3.76
N HIS A 78 -3.41 -7.24 -3.71
CA HIS A 78 -4.13 -7.99 -2.69
C HIS A 78 -3.48 -7.83 -1.32
N THR A 79 -4.31 -7.66 -0.30
CA THR A 79 -3.91 -7.88 1.10
C THR A 79 -3.61 -9.35 1.34
N LEU A 80 -2.89 -9.69 2.42
CA LEU A 80 -2.66 -11.11 2.76
C LEU A 80 -3.97 -11.92 2.87
N GLU A 81 -5.01 -11.30 3.42
CA GLU A 81 -6.35 -11.90 3.52
C GLU A 81 -6.98 -12.11 2.15
N ALA A 82 -6.87 -11.12 1.25
CA ALA A 82 -7.37 -11.23 -0.12
C ALA A 82 -6.62 -12.32 -0.91
N ILE A 83 -5.29 -12.44 -0.75
CA ILE A 83 -4.50 -13.53 -1.36
C ILE A 83 -5.05 -14.88 -0.88
N GLY A 84 -5.15 -15.08 0.44
CA GLY A 84 -5.56 -16.35 1.02
C GLY A 84 -7.01 -16.73 0.69
N SER A 85 -7.94 -15.78 0.77
CA SER A 85 -9.36 -16.01 0.46
C SER A 85 -9.59 -16.27 -1.03
N THR A 86 -8.95 -15.51 -1.92
CA THR A 86 -9.03 -15.72 -3.38
C THR A 86 -8.45 -17.08 -3.76
N TRP A 87 -7.28 -17.43 -3.22
CA TRP A 87 -6.68 -18.74 -3.45
C TRP A 87 -7.58 -19.89 -2.97
N SER A 88 -8.18 -19.76 -1.78
CA SER A 88 -9.08 -20.77 -1.23
C SER A 88 -10.37 -20.92 -2.04
N MET A 89 -10.91 -19.81 -2.56
CA MET A 89 -12.07 -19.82 -3.45
C MET A 89 -11.76 -20.57 -4.76
N LEU A 90 -10.66 -20.20 -5.43
CA LEU A 90 -10.24 -20.85 -6.68
C LEU A 90 -9.91 -22.34 -6.46
N ARG A 91 -9.33 -22.67 -5.31
CA ARG A 91 -9.13 -24.06 -4.89
C ARG A 91 -10.46 -24.82 -4.78
N GLY A 92 -11.49 -24.20 -4.20
CA GLY A 92 -12.84 -24.77 -4.14
C GLY A 92 -13.40 -25.11 -5.52
N PHE A 93 -13.29 -24.18 -6.49
CA PHE A 93 -13.73 -24.41 -7.87
C PHE A 93 -12.90 -25.48 -8.61
N LEU A 94 -11.63 -25.67 -8.23
CA LEU A 94 -10.85 -26.78 -8.74
C LEU A 94 -11.33 -28.12 -8.16
N ASP A 95 -11.54 -28.17 -6.84
CA ASP A 95 -11.88 -29.39 -6.12
C ASP A 95 -13.32 -29.88 -6.42
N ASP A 96 -14.25 -28.98 -6.76
CA ASP A 96 -15.62 -29.32 -7.15
C ASP A 96 -15.77 -29.66 -8.65
N GLY A 97 -14.71 -29.51 -9.44
CA GLY A 97 -14.69 -29.80 -10.87
C GLY A 97 -15.31 -28.72 -11.75
N THR A 98 -15.47 -27.48 -11.27
CA THR A 98 -15.93 -26.33 -12.07
C THR A 98 -14.99 -26.06 -13.23
N PHE A 99 -13.68 -26.23 -13.04
CA PHE A 99 -12.70 -25.96 -14.08
C PHE A 99 -12.56 -27.11 -15.10
N PRO A 100 -12.27 -26.79 -16.38
CA PRO A 100 -11.91 -27.79 -17.38
C PRO A 100 -10.78 -28.72 -16.89
N SER A 101 -10.82 -29.98 -17.32
CA SER A 101 -9.78 -30.95 -16.99
C SER A 101 -8.40 -30.48 -17.49
N GLU A 102 -7.35 -30.89 -16.77
CA GLU A 102 -5.96 -30.64 -17.17
C GLU A 102 -5.70 -31.12 -18.61
N GLY A 103 -4.95 -30.31 -19.38
CA GLY A 103 -4.68 -30.58 -20.80
C GLY A 103 -5.86 -30.31 -21.74
N SER A 104 -6.94 -29.67 -21.27
CA SER A 104 -8.04 -29.23 -22.13
C SER A 104 -7.52 -28.38 -23.29
N PRO A 105 -7.92 -28.67 -24.55
CA PRO A 105 -7.51 -27.88 -25.71
C PRO A 105 -8.11 -26.48 -25.73
N LEU A 106 -9.07 -26.19 -24.84
CA LEU A 106 -9.58 -24.85 -24.64
C LEU A 106 -8.50 -23.92 -24.09
N VAL A 107 -7.68 -24.40 -23.15
CA VAL A 107 -6.68 -23.56 -22.47
C VAL A 107 -5.51 -23.28 -23.41
N GLN A 108 -5.28 -21.99 -23.68
CA GLN A 108 -4.17 -21.52 -24.50
C GLN A 108 -3.10 -20.94 -23.59
N VAL A 109 -1.89 -21.51 -23.63
CA VAL A 109 -0.75 -21.06 -22.83
C VAL A 109 0.27 -20.30 -23.68
N GLU A 110 0.74 -19.16 -23.17
CA GLU A 110 1.84 -18.39 -23.73
C GLU A 110 2.93 -18.22 -22.67
N GLY A 111 4.05 -18.91 -22.89
CA GLY A 111 5.14 -19.02 -21.92
C GLY A 111 5.13 -20.35 -21.16
N PRO A 112 6.10 -20.55 -20.26
CA PRO A 112 6.31 -21.82 -19.58
C PRO A 112 5.30 -22.04 -18.43
N LEU A 113 4.03 -22.26 -18.80
CA LEU A 113 2.91 -22.50 -17.91
C LEU A 113 2.36 -23.92 -18.08
N ARG A 114 1.86 -24.50 -16.98
CA ARG A 114 1.03 -25.69 -17.06
C ARG A 114 -0.26 -25.38 -17.83
N GLN A 115 -0.67 -26.27 -18.72
CA GLN A 115 -1.90 -26.14 -19.51
C GLN A 115 -3.13 -26.55 -18.69
N VAL A 116 -3.46 -25.72 -17.70
CA VAL A 116 -4.61 -25.87 -16.80
C VAL A 116 -5.40 -24.58 -16.75
N TRP A 117 -6.70 -24.66 -16.42
CA TRP A 117 -7.51 -23.46 -16.24
C TRP A 117 -7.00 -22.62 -15.07
N TRP A 118 -6.69 -23.26 -13.95
CA TRP A 118 -6.04 -22.66 -12.79
C TRP A 118 -5.20 -23.72 -12.07
N SER A 119 -4.10 -23.31 -11.43
CA SER A 119 -3.22 -24.18 -10.64
C SER A 119 -3.19 -23.71 -9.18
N PRO A 120 -3.18 -24.62 -8.19
CA PRO A 120 -2.89 -24.28 -6.80
C PRO A 120 -1.53 -23.60 -6.60
N GLY A 121 -0.59 -23.78 -7.54
CA GLY A 121 0.68 -23.07 -7.57
C GLY A 121 0.59 -21.61 -8.03
N TRP A 122 -0.55 -21.13 -8.52
CA TRP A 122 -0.73 -19.76 -8.99
C TRP A 122 -1.33 -18.89 -7.88
N ILE A 123 -0.47 -18.13 -7.21
CA ILE A 123 -0.83 -17.33 -6.04
C ILE A 123 -1.33 -15.96 -6.51
N PRO A 124 -2.62 -15.62 -6.31
CA PRO A 124 -3.17 -14.34 -6.75
C PRO A 124 -2.57 -13.22 -5.90
N ILE A 125 -1.92 -12.24 -6.53
CA ILE A 125 -1.24 -11.12 -5.84
C ILE A 125 -1.88 -9.76 -6.13
N ALA A 126 -2.68 -9.67 -7.19
CA ALA A 126 -3.46 -8.49 -7.52
C ALA A 126 -4.76 -8.90 -8.23
N GLY A 127 -5.78 -8.06 -8.17
CA GLY A 127 -7.05 -8.29 -8.84
C GLY A 127 -7.62 -7.02 -9.46
N ASN A 128 -8.52 -7.19 -10.44
CA ASN A 128 -9.23 -6.08 -11.07
C ASN A 128 -10.64 -5.83 -10.49
N GLY A 129 -11.01 -6.55 -9.42
CA GLY A 129 -12.35 -6.51 -8.83
C GLY A 129 -13.44 -7.23 -9.64
N ALA A 130 -13.09 -7.83 -10.77
CA ALA A 130 -14.03 -8.51 -11.69
C ALA A 130 -13.69 -10.00 -11.91
N GLY A 131 -12.78 -10.57 -11.10
CA GLY A 131 -12.43 -11.99 -11.13
C GLY A 131 -11.09 -12.29 -11.79
N ASP A 132 -10.47 -11.33 -12.48
CA ASP A 132 -9.15 -11.53 -13.07
C ASP A 132 -8.05 -11.21 -12.06
N HIS A 133 -6.94 -11.92 -12.20
CA HIS A 133 -5.83 -11.85 -11.27
C HIS A 133 -4.48 -11.81 -11.98
N LEU A 134 -3.55 -11.07 -11.39
CA LEU A 134 -2.14 -11.36 -11.57
C LEU A 134 -1.73 -12.39 -10.54
N CYS A 135 -1.05 -13.43 -11.00
CA CYS A 135 -0.62 -14.53 -10.15
C CYS A 135 0.89 -14.69 -10.20
N VAL A 136 1.48 -15.06 -9.07
CA VAL A 136 2.84 -15.56 -8.97
C VAL A 136 2.80 -17.08 -9.07
N ASP A 137 3.54 -17.63 -10.01
CA ASP A 137 3.56 -19.06 -10.32
C ASP A 137 4.67 -19.79 -9.55
N LEU A 138 4.27 -20.71 -8.67
CA LEU A 138 5.16 -21.54 -7.87
C LEU A 138 5.45 -22.91 -8.51
N ASP A 139 4.75 -23.27 -9.58
CA ASP A 139 4.81 -24.56 -10.26
C ASP A 139 4.81 -24.38 -11.79
N PRO A 140 5.82 -23.69 -12.34
CA PRO A 140 5.91 -23.44 -13.77
C PRO A 140 6.15 -24.73 -14.56
N ALA A 141 5.81 -24.71 -15.85
CA ALA A 141 6.17 -25.80 -16.76
C ALA A 141 7.67 -25.79 -17.10
N GLU A 142 8.12 -26.79 -17.86
CA GLU A 142 9.51 -26.89 -18.31
C GLU A 142 9.98 -25.59 -19.00
N GLY A 143 11.17 -25.12 -18.61
CA GLY A 143 11.75 -23.86 -19.10
C GLY A 143 11.27 -22.61 -18.35
N GLY A 144 10.40 -22.74 -17.35
CA GLY A 144 9.92 -21.62 -16.54
C GLY A 144 10.69 -21.37 -15.26
N THR A 145 10.37 -20.24 -14.64
CA THR A 145 11.03 -19.78 -13.41
C THR A 145 10.02 -19.73 -12.29
N ARG A 146 10.33 -20.41 -11.18
CA ARG A 146 9.50 -20.32 -9.97
C ARG A 146 9.48 -18.87 -9.50
N GLY A 147 8.29 -18.29 -9.40
CA GLY A 147 8.06 -16.88 -9.07
C GLY A 147 7.74 -16.00 -10.28
N GLN A 148 7.69 -16.55 -11.50
CA GLN A 148 7.20 -15.84 -12.69
C GLN A 148 5.78 -15.31 -12.47
N VAL A 149 5.47 -14.18 -13.11
CA VAL A 149 4.17 -13.52 -12.96
C VAL A 149 3.36 -13.77 -14.22
N LEU A 150 2.12 -14.23 -14.05
CA LEU A 150 1.17 -14.51 -15.13
C LEU A 150 -0.12 -13.72 -14.93
N VAL A 151 -0.87 -13.56 -16.02
CA VAL A 151 -2.26 -13.12 -15.96
C VAL A 151 -3.20 -14.33 -16.01
N TYR A 152 -4.12 -14.36 -15.06
CA TYR A 152 -5.24 -15.29 -14.99
C TYR A 152 -6.53 -14.52 -15.30
N LEU A 153 -7.20 -14.91 -16.37
CA LEU A 153 -8.48 -14.36 -16.79
C LEU A 153 -9.56 -15.40 -16.48
N HIS A 154 -10.55 -15.02 -15.68
CA HIS A 154 -11.50 -15.98 -15.11
C HIS A 154 -12.52 -16.51 -16.13
N ASP A 155 -12.80 -15.74 -17.17
CA ASP A 155 -13.80 -16.01 -18.21
C ASP A 155 -13.18 -16.15 -19.62
N HIS A 156 -11.85 -16.10 -19.71
CA HIS A 156 -11.11 -16.26 -20.96
C HIS A 156 -10.14 -17.43 -20.85
N GLU A 157 -9.92 -18.15 -21.95
CA GLU A 157 -9.11 -19.36 -21.99
C GLU A 157 -7.58 -19.15 -22.01
N LYS A 158 -7.12 -17.89 -22.09
CA LYS A 158 -5.72 -17.54 -22.31
C LYS A 158 -4.97 -17.43 -20.99
N ARG A 159 -3.77 -18.00 -20.92
CA ARG A 159 -2.83 -17.93 -19.79
C ARG A 159 -1.48 -17.45 -20.31
N SER A 160 -1.00 -16.32 -19.83
CA SER A 160 0.24 -15.74 -20.34
C SER A 160 1.19 -15.36 -19.21
N VAL A 161 2.44 -15.78 -19.32
CA VAL A 161 3.53 -15.22 -18.50
C VAL A 161 3.79 -13.80 -18.97
N LEU A 162 3.75 -12.85 -18.03
CA LEU A 162 4.04 -11.45 -18.28
C LEU A 162 5.48 -11.11 -17.87
N PHE A 163 5.97 -11.69 -16.79
CA PHE A 163 7.30 -11.40 -16.24
C PHE A 163 7.98 -12.68 -15.76
N THR A 164 9.29 -12.76 -15.92
CA THR A 164 10.10 -13.91 -15.51
C THR A 164 10.23 -14.08 -14.00
N GLY A 165 9.76 -13.10 -13.22
CA GLY A 165 9.79 -13.11 -11.76
C GLY A 165 9.09 -11.90 -11.18
N PHE A 166 8.63 -11.99 -9.93
CA PHE A 166 8.00 -10.88 -9.24
C PHE A 166 8.94 -9.65 -9.10
N GLY A 167 10.23 -9.89 -8.86
CA GLY A 167 11.23 -8.80 -8.88
C GLY A 167 11.37 -8.15 -10.27
N ALA A 168 11.21 -8.90 -11.36
CA ALA A 168 11.25 -8.34 -12.72
C ALA A 168 10.01 -7.49 -13.01
N PHE A 169 8.84 -7.91 -12.51
CA PHE A 169 7.61 -7.12 -12.55
C PHE A 169 7.78 -5.78 -11.83
N LEU A 170 8.23 -5.78 -10.56
CA LEU A 170 8.43 -4.54 -9.79
C LEU A 170 9.48 -3.63 -10.44
N ARG A 171 10.60 -4.19 -10.92
CA ARG A 171 11.62 -3.40 -11.63
C ARG A 171 11.07 -2.77 -12.90
N THR A 172 10.25 -3.49 -13.67
CA THR A 172 9.65 -2.95 -14.89
C THR A 172 8.72 -1.77 -14.58
N LEU A 173 7.93 -1.87 -13.51
CA LEU A 173 7.13 -0.73 -13.03
C LEU A 173 8.02 0.45 -12.62
N ALA A 174 9.04 0.21 -11.82
CA ALA A 174 9.97 1.23 -11.33
C ALA A 174 10.76 1.92 -12.45
N ASP A 175 11.23 1.16 -13.44
CA ASP A 175 11.93 1.68 -14.61
C ASP A 175 10.96 2.47 -15.49
N GLY A 176 9.74 1.95 -15.69
CA GLY A 176 8.70 2.61 -16.47
C GLY A 176 8.31 3.97 -15.92
N VAL A 177 8.14 4.11 -14.59
CA VAL A 177 7.85 5.42 -13.98
C VAL A 177 9.04 6.38 -14.09
N THR A 178 10.28 5.87 -14.00
CA THR A 178 11.50 6.69 -14.12
C THR A 178 11.71 7.20 -15.54
N GLN A 179 11.42 6.36 -16.54
CA GLN A 179 11.56 6.68 -17.97
C GLN A 179 10.37 7.46 -18.52
N GLY A 180 9.30 7.60 -17.74
CA GLY A 180 8.06 8.25 -18.18
C GLY A 180 7.22 7.39 -19.11
N GLU A 181 7.48 6.08 -19.19
CA GLU A 181 6.68 5.10 -19.93
C GLU A 181 5.44 4.68 -19.13
N ILE A 182 5.45 4.85 -17.81
CA ILE A 182 4.29 4.73 -16.95
C ILE A 182 3.97 6.12 -16.40
N VAL A 183 2.71 6.53 -16.54
CA VAL A 183 2.27 7.89 -16.21
C VAL A 183 0.92 7.88 -15.50
N ALA A 184 0.71 8.89 -14.66
CA ALA A 184 -0.58 9.17 -14.05
C ALA A 184 -1.47 9.90 -15.07
N ILE A 185 -2.70 9.44 -15.21
CA ILE A 185 -3.73 10.03 -16.08
C ILE A 185 -4.84 10.54 -15.16
N GLU A 186 -5.27 11.78 -15.35
CA GLU A 186 -6.51 12.30 -14.75
C GLU A 186 -7.63 12.30 -15.79
N ASP A 187 -8.87 12.35 -15.33
CA ASP A 187 -10.04 12.47 -16.19
C ASP A 187 -10.28 13.92 -16.63
N GLY A 188 -11.38 14.16 -17.37
CA GLY A 188 -11.75 15.50 -17.83
C GLY A 188 -12.12 16.49 -16.72
N HIS A 189 -12.19 16.04 -15.46
CA HIS A 189 -12.47 16.84 -14.28
C HIS A 189 -11.21 17.11 -13.44
N GLY A 190 -10.05 16.56 -13.84
CA GLY A 190 -8.80 16.66 -13.10
C GLY A 190 -8.72 15.70 -11.91
N GLU A 191 -9.55 14.65 -11.89
CA GLU A 191 -9.45 13.58 -10.90
C GLU A 191 -8.58 12.44 -11.42
N LEU A 192 -7.68 11.91 -10.59
CA LEU A 192 -6.81 10.80 -10.99
C LEU A 192 -7.65 9.59 -11.46
N PHE A 193 -7.54 9.27 -12.74
CA PHE A 193 -8.16 8.09 -13.34
C PHE A 193 -7.33 6.84 -13.04
N GLY A 194 -6.01 6.94 -13.10
CA GLY A 194 -5.11 5.84 -12.74
C GLY A 194 -3.70 5.99 -13.30
N ILE A 195 -2.91 4.94 -13.13
CA ILE A 195 -1.51 4.89 -13.57
C ILE A 195 -1.41 3.90 -14.72
N TRP A 196 -0.97 4.35 -15.89
CA TRP A 196 -1.07 3.56 -17.12
C TRP A 196 0.25 3.58 -17.90
N PRO A 197 0.59 2.48 -18.59
CA PRO A 197 1.66 2.52 -19.57
C PRO A 197 1.26 3.41 -20.76
N ARG A 198 2.19 4.20 -21.28
CA ARG A 198 2.00 5.03 -22.48
C ARG A 198 1.54 4.21 -23.68
N ALA A 199 1.98 2.95 -23.77
CA ALA A 199 1.54 2.04 -24.82
C ALA A 199 0.02 1.81 -24.85
N ALA A 200 -0.68 1.97 -23.73
CA ALA A 200 -2.14 1.85 -23.65
C ALA A 200 -2.90 3.07 -24.19
N PHE A 201 -2.20 4.18 -24.50
CA PHE A 201 -2.84 5.46 -24.81
C PHE A 201 -3.72 5.42 -26.05
N ALA A 202 -3.30 4.74 -27.11
CA ALA A 202 -4.13 4.61 -28.31
C ALA A 202 -5.49 3.96 -28.00
N SER A 203 -5.50 2.92 -27.15
CA SER A 203 -6.73 2.25 -26.72
C SER A 203 -7.56 3.11 -25.78
N LEU A 204 -6.93 3.85 -24.87
CA LEU A 204 -7.63 4.77 -23.98
C LEU A 204 -8.26 5.94 -24.76
N GLY A 205 -7.56 6.47 -25.77
CA GLY A 205 -8.09 7.49 -26.68
C GLY A 205 -9.36 7.04 -27.40
N GLN A 206 -9.41 5.79 -27.87
CA GLN A 206 -10.62 5.21 -28.48
C GLN A 206 -11.80 5.11 -27.50
N ARG A 207 -11.52 5.01 -26.20
CA ARG A 207 -12.52 4.97 -25.12
C ARG A 207 -12.94 6.37 -24.65
N GLY A 208 -12.46 7.43 -25.32
CA GLY A 208 -12.82 8.82 -25.03
C GLY A 208 -11.98 9.48 -23.95
N PHE A 209 -10.91 8.83 -23.47
CA PHE A 209 -9.96 9.47 -22.57
C PHE A 209 -9.07 10.42 -23.35
N ASP A 210 -8.90 11.65 -22.86
CA ASP A 210 -7.86 12.54 -23.39
C ASP A 210 -6.50 11.91 -23.10
N THR A 211 -5.76 11.55 -24.13
CA THR A 211 -4.41 10.96 -24.04
C THR A 211 -3.34 11.88 -24.63
N THR A 212 -3.75 13.10 -25.02
CA THR A 212 -2.92 14.10 -25.69
C THR A 212 -2.39 15.18 -24.75
N GLY A 213 -3.02 15.38 -23.59
CA GLY A 213 -2.71 16.44 -22.63
C GLY A 213 -1.83 16.08 -21.42
N TRP A 214 -1.39 14.82 -21.27
CA TRP A 214 -0.92 14.30 -19.97
C TRP A 214 0.58 13.98 -19.96
N ALA A 215 1.39 15.03 -19.91
CA ALA A 215 2.47 15.03 -18.93
C ALA A 215 1.95 15.90 -17.81
N ILE A 216 1.54 15.25 -16.73
CA ILE A 216 1.50 15.76 -15.37
C ILE A 216 2.04 17.18 -15.33
N ARG A 217 1.20 18.18 -15.01
CA ARG A 217 1.78 19.45 -14.58
C ARG A 217 2.86 19.04 -13.56
N PRO A 218 4.14 19.43 -13.69
CA PRO A 218 4.84 19.70 -12.45
C PRO A 218 3.84 20.63 -11.74
N ARG A 219 3.29 20.23 -10.60
CA ARG A 219 2.88 21.28 -9.65
C ARG A 219 4.09 22.20 -9.65
N GLU A 220 3.96 23.38 -10.25
CA GLU A 220 5.08 24.30 -10.56
C GLU A 220 6.05 24.21 -9.41
N GLU A 221 7.21 23.55 -9.58
CA GLU A 221 8.09 23.07 -8.49
C GLU A 221 7.67 23.60 -7.12
N GLU A 222 6.57 23.07 -6.56
CA GLU A 222 6.18 23.52 -5.23
C GLU A 222 7.21 22.80 -4.38
N PRO A 223 8.12 23.55 -3.74
CA PRO A 223 9.32 23.00 -3.14
C PRO A 223 8.89 21.81 -2.32
N VAL A 224 9.47 20.63 -2.57
CA VAL A 224 9.11 19.35 -1.96
C VAL A 224 8.72 19.59 -0.51
N VAL A 225 7.41 19.72 -0.27
CA VAL A 225 6.88 19.69 1.08
C VAL A 225 6.82 18.21 1.35
N VAL A 226 7.94 17.68 1.86
CA VAL A 226 7.93 16.51 2.74
C VAL A 226 6.69 16.72 3.59
N ALA A 227 5.65 15.90 3.38
CA ALA A 227 4.33 16.11 3.97
C ALA A 227 4.54 16.65 5.37
N ALA A 228 4.23 17.93 5.57
CA ALA A 228 4.52 18.56 6.84
C ALA A 228 3.79 17.68 7.85
N LYS A 229 4.53 17.12 8.82
CA LYS A 229 3.93 16.50 10.00
C LYS A 229 2.72 17.38 10.35
N PRO A 230 1.50 16.83 10.59
CA PRO A 230 0.25 17.59 10.71
C PRO A 230 0.46 18.88 11.52
N ALA A 231 -0.26 19.99 11.40
CA ALA A 231 0.13 21.18 12.18
C ALA A 231 0.25 20.82 13.69
N PRO A 232 1.25 21.30 14.47
CA PRO A 232 1.37 20.98 15.90
C PRO A 232 0.03 21.13 16.64
N GLU A 233 -0.77 22.10 16.20
CA GLU A 233 -2.14 22.34 16.66
C GLU A 233 -3.05 21.11 16.62
N ASP A 234 -2.95 20.22 15.63
CA ASP A 234 -3.85 19.06 15.49
C ASP A 234 -3.65 18.04 16.60
N ASP A 235 -2.40 17.72 16.92
CA ASP A 235 -2.10 16.81 18.03
C ASP A 235 -2.45 17.48 19.35
N GLY A 236 -1.98 18.71 19.57
CA GLY A 236 -2.31 19.41 20.81
C GLY A 236 -3.81 19.63 21.02
N ARG A 237 -4.61 19.77 19.96
CA ARG A 237 -6.08 19.81 20.05
C ARG A 237 -6.65 18.48 20.51
N LYS A 238 -6.17 17.35 19.98
CA LYS A 238 -6.62 16.01 20.42
C LYS A 238 -6.32 15.79 21.91
N LEU A 239 -5.14 16.17 22.39
CA LEU A 239 -4.81 16.10 23.82
C LEU A 239 -5.72 17.00 24.64
N LEU A 240 -5.84 18.27 24.23
CA LEU A 240 -6.66 19.26 24.93
C LEU A 240 -8.11 18.78 25.06
N ASP A 241 -8.69 18.27 23.99
CA ASP A 241 -10.05 17.73 23.97
C ASP A 241 -10.18 16.44 24.79
N LEU A 242 -9.14 15.61 24.85
CA LEU A 242 -9.13 14.42 25.70
C LEU A 242 -9.12 14.80 27.19
N LEU A 243 -8.24 15.73 27.59
CA LEU A 243 -8.12 16.18 28.97
C LEU A 243 -9.41 16.85 29.45
N LEU A 244 -10.00 17.72 28.63
CA LEU A 244 -11.28 18.37 28.93
C LEU A 244 -12.42 17.34 29.03
N ARG A 245 -12.50 16.38 28.11
CA ARG A 245 -13.53 15.32 28.14
C ARG A 245 -13.41 14.42 29.36
N LYS A 246 -12.19 14.15 29.82
CA LYS A 246 -11.93 13.35 31.03
C LYS A 246 -12.07 14.14 32.33
N GLY A 247 -12.32 15.45 32.27
CA GLY A 247 -12.33 16.32 33.45
C GLY A 247 -10.95 16.48 34.10
N ALA A 248 -9.88 16.14 33.37
CA ALA A 248 -8.50 16.24 33.83
C ALA A 248 -7.93 17.66 33.71
N LEU A 249 -8.66 18.55 33.03
CA LEU A 249 -8.28 19.95 32.80
C LEU A 249 -9.54 20.81 32.81
N VAL A 250 -9.50 21.90 33.57
CA VAL A 250 -10.53 22.95 33.61
C VAL A 250 -9.93 24.22 33.04
N LEU A 251 -10.66 24.88 32.13
CA LEU A 251 -10.22 26.11 31.50
C LEU A 251 -11.08 27.29 31.97
N VAL A 252 -10.44 28.46 32.10
CA VAL A 252 -11.14 29.71 32.37
C VAL A 252 -12.07 30.03 31.18
N PRO A 253 -13.32 30.49 31.39
CA PRO A 253 -14.21 30.89 30.31
C PRO A 253 -13.59 31.92 29.36
N GLY A 254 -13.71 31.71 28.05
CA GLY A 254 -13.11 32.59 27.03
C GLY A 254 -11.64 32.31 26.71
N THR A 255 -11.05 31.27 27.29
CA THR A 255 -9.67 30.85 26.99
C THR A 255 -9.49 30.53 25.50
N ASP A 256 -8.37 31.02 24.93
CA ASP A 256 -7.95 30.68 23.58
C ASP A 256 -7.46 29.23 23.51
N ARG A 257 -8.39 28.32 23.19
CA ARG A 257 -8.12 26.90 23.02
C ARG A 257 -7.17 26.61 21.87
N LYS A 258 -7.11 27.49 20.85
CA LYS A 258 -6.20 27.34 19.71
C LYS A 258 -4.75 27.60 20.13
N ALA A 259 -4.52 28.63 20.94
CA ALA A 259 -3.19 28.89 21.52
C ALA A 259 -2.73 27.74 22.43
N LEU A 260 -3.64 27.19 23.24
CA LEU A 260 -3.35 26.02 24.08
C LEU A 260 -3.00 24.78 23.26
N ALA A 261 -3.81 24.46 22.26
CA ALA A 261 -3.57 23.34 21.34
C ALA A 261 -2.22 23.49 20.62
N THR A 262 -1.90 24.68 20.12
CA THR A 262 -0.61 24.93 19.45
C THR A 262 0.58 24.69 20.38
N GLY A 263 0.48 25.11 21.64
CA GLY A 263 1.52 24.94 22.63
C GLY A 263 1.74 23.48 23.05
N LEU A 264 0.66 22.77 23.38
CA LEU A 264 0.70 21.33 23.69
C LEU A 264 1.25 20.51 22.53
N GLY A 265 0.84 20.85 21.30
CA GLY A 265 1.33 20.24 20.08
C GLY A 265 2.85 20.22 19.94
N LYS A 266 3.50 21.33 20.31
CA LYS A 266 4.96 21.44 20.29
C LYS A 266 5.64 20.53 21.32
N ILE A 267 4.97 20.24 22.44
CA ILE A 267 5.51 19.45 23.54
C ILE A 267 5.36 17.95 23.25
N VAL A 268 4.17 17.53 22.83
CA VAL A 268 3.88 16.12 22.52
C VAL A 268 4.75 15.60 21.38
N ARG A 269 5.21 16.47 20.48
CA ARG A 269 6.05 16.10 19.34
C ARG A 269 7.55 16.08 19.59
N ARG A 270 7.99 16.39 20.79
CA ARG A 270 9.40 16.25 21.15
C ARG A 270 9.81 14.79 20.96
N THR A 271 11.05 14.55 20.55
CA THR A 271 11.60 13.19 20.37
C THR A 271 12.08 12.58 21.68
N THR A 272 11.67 13.15 22.82
CA THR A 272 12.02 12.70 24.16
C THR A 272 11.07 11.60 24.64
N ALA A 273 11.46 10.88 25.69
CA ALA A 273 10.65 9.83 26.28
C ALA A 273 9.23 10.34 26.65
N PRO A 274 8.18 9.49 26.59
CA PRO A 274 6.82 9.86 26.97
C PRO A 274 6.72 10.54 28.34
N GLU A 275 7.50 10.08 29.32
CA GLU A 275 7.58 10.60 30.68
C GLU A 275 8.10 12.05 30.70
N GLU A 276 9.12 12.35 29.90
CA GLU A 276 9.67 13.71 29.77
C GLU A 276 8.70 14.65 29.05
N ARG A 277 7.97 14.14 28.05
CA ARG A 277 6.92 14.90 27.36
C ARG A 277 5.74 15.20 28.28
N ALA A 278 5.36 14.24 29.12
CA ALA A 278 4.28 14.37 30.08
C ALA A 278 4.58 15.43 31.14
N ALA A 279 5.73 15.32 31.81
CA ALA A 279 6.18 16.32 32.79
C ALA A 279 6.26 17.73 32.17
N ALA A 280 6.77 17.83 30.94
CA ALA A 280 6.81 19.10 30.23
C ALA A 280 5.41 19.64 29.88
N ALA A 281 4.44 18.79 29.59
CA ALA A 281 3.07 19.18 29.26
C ALA A 281 2.31 19.66 30.51
N CYS A 282 2.41 18.94 31.62
CA CYS A 282 1.79 19.32 32.90
C CYS A 282 2.34 20.66 33.40
N ALA A 283 3.67 20.77 33.54
CA ALA A 283 4.32 22.02 33.96
C ALA A 283 4.00 23.19 33.02
N TRP A 284 3.87 22.92 31.72
CA TRP A 284 3.51 23.95 30.76
C TRP A 284 2.05 24.39 30.89
N LEU A 285 1.11 23.49 31.22
CA LEU A 285 -0.30 23.81 31.42
C LEU A 285 -0.54 24.58 32.73
N GLU A 286 0.09 24.15 33.82
CA GLU A 286 0.00 24.82 35.14
C GLU A 286 0.45 26.29 35.08
N GLY A 287 1.40 26.61 34.19
CA GLY A 287 1.90 27.97 33.99
C GLY A 287 1.05 28.86 33.06
N ARG A 288 -0.14 28.44 32.61
CA ARG A 288 -0.94 29.17 31.60
C ARG A 288 -2.12 29.89 32.22
N ALA A 289 -2.24 31.18 31.90
CA ALA A 289 -3.32 32.05 32.37
C ALA A 289 -4.76 31.61 31.98
N GLY A 290 -4.92 30.65 31.05
CA GLY A 290 -6.21 30.09 30.65
C GLY A 290 -6.56 28.74 31.28
N VAL A 291 -5.64 28.18 32.06
CA VAL A 291 -5.84 26.91 32.79
C VAL A 291 -6.26 27.27 34.21
N ASP A 292 -7.43 26.78 34.62
CA ASP A 292 -8.00 27.00 35.96
C ASP A 292 -7.49 25.91 36.91
N GLU A 293 -7.68 24.64 36.54
CA GLU A 293 -7.23 23.48 37.31
C GLU A 293 -6.72 22.37 36.38
N LEU A 294 -5.68 21.65 36.82
CA LEU A 294 -5.13 20.46 36.17
C LEU A 294 -5.15 19.30 37.17
N PHE A 295 -5.80 18.20 36.82
CA PHE A 295 -6.09 17.06 37.70
C PHE A 295 -5.46 15.75 37.24
N ILE A 296 -4.36 15.84 36.50
CA ILE A 296 -3.65 14.68 35.96
C ILE A 296 -2.20 14.73 36.41
N SER A 297 -1.67 13.60 36.89
CA SER A 297 -0.26 13.50 37.26
C SER A 297 0.64 13.35 36.04
N ASP A 298 1.95 13.58 36.20
CA ASP A 298 2.94 13.32 35.16
C ASP A 298 2.93 11.86 34.70
N GLU A 299 2.76 10.90 35.62
CA GLU A 299 2.66 9.47 35.27
C GLU A 299 1.40 9.16 34.45
N GLU A 300 0.24 9.70 34.86
CA GLU A 300 -1.02 9.48 34.14
C GLU A 300 -0.99 10.12 32.76
N MET A 301 -0.40 11.31 32.65
CA MET A 301 -0.16 11.98 31.37
C MET A 301 0.79 11.15 30.49
N ALA A 302 1.83 10.53 31.06
CA ALA A 302 2.75 9.67 30.32
C ALA A 302 2.03 8.45 29.73
N GLU A 303 1.13 7.81 30.47
CA GLU A 303 0.31 6.70 29.96
C GLU A 303 -0.59 7.15 28.79
N VAL A 304 -1.14 8.37 28.84
CA VAL A 304 -1.89 8.95 27.71
C VAL A 304 -0.98 9.13 26.49
N LEU A 305 0.25 9.60 26.67
CA LEU A 305 1.21 9.87 25.58
C LEU A 305 1.90 8.61 25.04
N LYS A 306 1.86 7.46 25.72
CA LYS A 306 2.40 6.18 25.24
C LYS A 306 1.54 5.55 24.14
N VAL A 307 0.25 5.83 24.17
CA VAL A 307 -0.75 5.29 23.23
C VAL A 307 -0.89 6.21 21.99
N TRP A 308 0.00 7.19 21.84
CA TRP A 308 -0.16 8.31 20.91
C TRP A 308 1.07 8.60 20.06
#